data_AF-I9KZ96-F1
#
_entry.id   AF-I9KZ96-F1
#
_cell.length_a   1.000
_cell.length_b   1.000
_cell.length_c   1.000
_cell.angle_alpha   90.00
_cell.angle_beta   90.00
_cell.angle_gamma   90.00
#
_symmetry.space_group_name_H-M   'P 1'
#
loop_
_entity.id
_entity.type
_entity.pdbx_description
1 polymer ?
#
loop_
_entity_poly.entity_id
_entity_poly.type
_entity_poly.pdbx_seq_one_letter_code
_entity_poly.pdbx_strand_id
1 'polypeptide(L)'
;MPTVLSPDEVARLLGATTSLKHQAALSVAYGAGLRVAEVAMLKVRDIDSERMLLRVERGKGGRYRNAILPADLLILLREWWKVGRRQGVMHADGWLFPGQHYLKPISTRHLYRIVAEAAHAAGIAKKVGPHTLRHSFATHLLEDGVSIRVIQALLGHEKLETTAFYTKVATRTARAVISPLDKLALLPGPQPQAAPDG
;
A
#
# COMPACT_ATOMS: atom_id res chain seq x y z
N MET A 1 -15.62 18.57 -2.64
CA MET A 1 -15.50 17.19 -3.16
C MET A 1 -14.18 16.60 -2.71
N PRO A 2 -14.10 15.30 -2.40
CA PRO A 2 -12.82 14.67 -2.10
C PRO A 2 -11.92 14.70 -3.34
N THR A 3 -10.66 15.09 -3.17
CA THR A 3 -9.67 15.12 -4.27
C THR A 3 -9.31 13.69 -4.67
N VAL A 4 -9.39 13.38 -5.95
CA VAL A 4 -8.91 12.13 -6.57
C VAL A 4 -7.77 12.47 -7.52
N LEU A 5 -6.71 11.65 -7.49
CA LEU A 5 -5.63 11.68 -8.46
C LEU A 5 -5.94 10.70 -9.58
N SER A 6 -5.68 11.06 -10.84
CA SER A 6 -5.72 10.11 -11.95
C SER A 6 -4.61 9.06 -11.80
N PRO A 7 -4.71 7.90 -12.49
CA PRO A 7 -3.63 6.90 -12.51
C PRO A 7 -2.26 7.51 -12.86
N ASP A 8 -2.19 8.38 -13.86
CA ASP A 8 -0.95 9.05 -14.27
C ASP A 8 -0.41 10.03 -13.21
N GLU A 9 -1.29 10.76 -12.52
CA GLU A 9 -0.89 11.60 -11.38
C GLU A 9 -0.33 10.76 -10.24
N VAL A 10 -0.92 9.59 -9.95
CA VAL A 10 -0.40 8.67 -8.93
C VAL A 10 0.96 8.12 -9.35
N ALA A 11 1.11 7.69 -10.60
CA ALA A 11 2.38 7.16 -11.09
C ALA A 11 3.50 8.21 -10.99
N ARG A 12 3.25 9.44 -11.43
CA ARG A 12 4.19 10.57 -11.28
C ARG A 12 4.51 10.87 -9.82
N LEU A 13 3.50 10.89 -8.95
CA LEU A 13 3.70 11.14 -7.51
C LEU A 13 4.59 10.07 -6.87
N LEU A 14 4.35 8.79 -7.15
CA LEU A 14 5.15 7.70 -6.60
C LEU A 14 6.58 7.74 -7.16
N GLY A 15 6.74 8.00 -8.46
CA GLY A 15 8.04 8.13 -9.12
C GLY A 15 8.85 9.36 -8.69
N ALA A 16 8.20 10.43 -8.23
CA ALA A 16 8.85 11.65 -7.74
C ALA A 16 9.40 11.54 -6.30
N THR A 17 9.22 10.39 -5.63
CA THR A 17 9.76 10.18 -4.29
C THR A 17 11.29 10.02 -4.31
N THR A 18 11.97 10.67 -3.36
CA THR A 18 13.46 10.71 -3.32
C THR A 18 14.11 9.51 -2.62
N SER A 19 13.31 8.60 -2.06
CA SER A 19 13.79 7.45 -1.30
C SER A 19 12.91 6.24 -1.55
N LEU A 20 13.53 5.07 -1.72
CA LEU A 20 12.82 3.81 -1.89
C LEU A 20 11.88 3.50 -0.71
N LYS A 21 12.26 3.91 0.52
CA LYS A 21 11.39 3.81 1.71
C LYS A 21 10.11 4.61 1.53
N HIS A 22 10.23 5.83 1.02
CA HIS A 22 9.11 6.74 0.82
C HIS A 22 8.21 6.25 -0.31
N GLN A 23 8.82 5.83 -1.43
CA GLN A 23 8.10 5.20 -2.54
C GLN A 23 7.28 4.02 -2.04
N ALA A 24 7.91 3.09 -1.33
CA ALA A 24 7.25 1.92 -0.77
C ALA A 24 6.11 2.29 0.19
N ALA A 25 6.32 3.24 1.11
CA ALA A 25 5.28 3.66 2.04
C ALA A 25 4.06 4.28 1.34
N LEU A 26 4.27 5.11 0.31
CA LEU A 26 3.17 5.70 -0.46
C LEU A 26 2.48 4.67 -1.36
N SER A 27 3.24 3.74 -1.95
CA SER A 27 2.70 2.62 -2.72
C SER A 27 1.85 1.68 -1.86
N VAL A 28 2.18 1.49 -0.58
CA VAL A 28 1.30 0.77 0.36
C VAL A 28 0.00 1.55 0.60
N ALA A 29 0.07 2.87 0.82
CA ALA A 29 -1.11 3.69 1.06
C ALA A 29 -2.10 3.64 -0.12
N TYR A 30 -1.58 3.70 -1.34
CA TYR A 30 -2.36 3.60 -2.57
C TYR A 30 -2.73 2.14 -2.88
N GLY A 31 -1.75 1.27 -3.16
CA GLY A 31 -2.00 -0.07 -3.71
C GLY A 31 -2.71 -1.05 -2.79
N ALA A 32 -2.65 -0.84 -1.47
CA ALA A 32 -3.37 -1.64 -0.48
C ALA A 32 -4.48 -0.84 0.23
N GLY A 33 -4.66 0.44 -0.12
CA GLY A 33 -5.69 1.29 0.46
C GLY A 33 -5.56 1.54 1.97
N LEU A 34 -4.36 1.49 2.55
CA LEU A 34 -4.15 1.67 3.99
C LEU A 34 -4.32 3.13 4.45
N ARG A 35 -4.76 3.32 5.70
CA ARG A 35 -4.71 4.64 6.37
C ARG A 35 -3.26 4.97 6.71
N VAL A 36 -2.92 6.26 6.77
CA VAL A 36 -1.55 6.71 7.12
C VAL A 36 -1.01 6.13 8.44
N ALA A 37 -1.87 6.00 9.45
CA ALA A 37 -1.50 5.39 10.72
C ALA A 37 -1.23 3.88 10.59
N GLU A 38 -2.02 3.18 9.76
CA GLU A 38 -1.80 1.76 9.45
C GLU A 38 -0.46 1.58 8.72
N VAL A 39 -0.17 2.42 7.71
CA VAL A 39 1.13 2.40 7.00
C VAL A 39 2.29 2.61 7.97
N ALA A 40 2.21 3.63 8.83
CA ALA A 40 3.25 3.93 9.80
C ALA A 40 3.51 2.78 10.77
N MET A 41 2.46 2.04 11.15
CA MET A 41 2.53 0.97 12.14
C MET A 41 2.76 -0.43 11.54
N LEU A 42 2.93 -0.56 10.23
CA LEU A 42 3.23 -1.86 9.62
C LEU A 42 4.58 -2.39 10.11
N LYS A 43 4.60 -3.68 10.45
CA LYS A 43 5.81 -4.45 10.76
C LYS A 43 6.16 -5.34 9.59
N VAL A 44 7.42 -5.78 9.56
CA VAL A 44 7.91 -6.68 8.51
C VAL A 44 7.13 -7.98 8.49
N ARG A 45 6.86 -8.55 9.67
CA ARG A 45 6.07 -9.78 9.85
C ARG A 45 4.60 -9.68 9.39
N ASP A 46 4.11 -8.47 9.11
CA ASP A 46 2.74 -8.28 8.66
C ASP A 46 2.58 -8.56 7.15
N ILE A 47 3.68 -8.76 6.44
CA ILE A 47 3.69 -9.16 5.03
C ILE A 47 3.54 -10.69 4.93
N ASP A 48 2.40 -11.13 4.41
CA ASP A 48 2.16 -12.54 4.04
C ASP A 48 2.27 -12.67 2.52
N SER A 49 3.47 -12.98 2.03
CA SER A 49 3.73 -13.13 0.60
C SER A 49 3.19 -14.43 0.01
N GLU A 50 2.90 -15.44 0.83
CA GLU A 50 2.29 -16.69 0.34
C GLU A 50 0.82 -16.46 0.03
N ARG A 51 0.13 -15.69 0.87
CA ARG A 51 -1.29 -15.38 0.70
C ARG A 51 -1.56 -14.12 -0.09
N MET A 52 -0.53 -13.32 -0.36
CA MET A 52 -0.60 -11.98 -0.95
C MET A 52 -1.51 -11.05 -0.13
N LEU A 53 -1.24 -10.98 1.18
CA LEU A 53 -1.99 -10.16 2.12
C LEU A 53 -1.06 -9.33 3.02
N LEU A 54 -1.54 -8.15 3.40
CA LEU A 54 -0.97 -7.35 4.48
C LEU A 54 -1.85 -7.46 5.71
N ARG A 55 -1.28 -7.86 6.84
CA ARG A 55 -1.97 -7.90 8.13
C ARG A 55 -1.97 -6.52 8.77
N VAL A 56 -3.14 -5.92 8.93
CA VAL A 56 -3.28 -4.58 9.48
C VAL A 56 -3.95 -4.65 10.83
N GLU A 57 -3.22 -4.33 11.90
CA GLU A 57 -3.76 -4.26 13.26
C GLU A 57 -4.81 -3.13 13.37
N ARG A 58 -5.98 -3.44 13.93
CA ARG A 58 -7.05 -2.48 14.22
C ARG A 58 -7.14 -2.19 15.71
N GLY A 59 -6.71 -0.99 16.10
CA GLY A 59 -7.04 -0.39 17.38
C GLY A 59 -6.72 -1.28 18.60
N LYS A 60 -7.46 -1.07 19.70
CA LYS A 60 -7.24 -1.77 20.96
C LYS A 60 -8.02 -3.10 20.96
N GLY A 61 -7.35 -4.19 21.32
CA GLY A 61 -7.96 -5.53 21.48
C GLY A 61 -7.50 -6.61 20.50
N GLY A 62 -6.36 -6.45 19.81
CA GLY A 62 -5.73 -7.52 19.01
C GLY A 62 -6.49 -7.93 17.74
N ARG A 63 -7.52 -7.17 17.36
CA ARG A 63 -8.24 -7.39 16.10
C ARG A 63 -7.39 -6.93 14.94
N TYR A 64 -7.36 -7.70 13.86
CA TYR A 64 -6.65 -7.35 12.62
C TYR A 64 -7.59 -7.50 11.42
N ARG A 65 -7.26 -6.81 10.33
CA ARG A 65 -7.87 -7.02 9.02
C ARG A 65 -6.78 -7.38 8.03
N ASN A 66 -7.13 -8.14 7.00
CA ASN A 66 -6.24 -8.36 5.87
C ASN A 66 -6.54 -7.32 4.79
N ALA A 67 -5.50 -6.67 4.28
CA ALA A 67 -5.53 -5.87 3.07
C ALA A 67 -4.85 -6.64 1.94
N ILE A 68 -5.15 -6.28 0.69
CA ILE A 68 -4.47 -6.87 -0.48
C ILE A 68 -2.99 -6.49 -0.48
N LEU A 69 -2.16 -7.41 -0.97
CA LEU A 69 -0.77 -7.14 -1.32
C LEU A 69 -0.62 -7.30 -2.84
N PRO A 70 -0.59 -6.20 -3.60
CA PRO A 70 -0.33 -6.22 -5.04
C PRO A 70 1.04 -6.86 -5.37
N ALA A 71 1.17 -7.46 -6.55
CA ALA A 71 2.41 -8.13 -6.94
C ALA A 71 3.57 -7.14 -7.09
N ASP A 72 3.33 -5.98 -7.73
CA ASP A 72 4.33 -4.94 -7.90
C ASP A 72 4.71 -4.32 -6.56
N LEU A 73 3.75 -4.24 -5.62
CA LEU A 73 4.03 -3.79 -4.27
C LEU A 73 4.97 -4.75 -3.55
N LEU A 74 4.77 -6.06 -3.67
CA LEU A 74 5.66 -7.04 -3.05
C LEU A 74 7.08 -6.95 -3.60
N ILE A 75 7.25 -6.74 -4.92
CA ILE A 75 8.56 -6.53 -5.53
C ILE A 75 9.23 -5.29 -4.91
N LEU A 76 8.51 -4.17 -4.86
CA LEU A 76 9.00 -2.92 -4.27
C LEU A 76 9.39 -3.09 -2.78
N LEU A 77 8.57 -3.79 -2.01
CA LEU A 77 8.84 -4.06 -0.60
C LEU A 77 10.05 -4.98 -0.39
N ARG A 78 10.29 -5.93 -1.28
CA ARG A 78 11.50 -6.78 -1.27
C ARG A 78 12.75 -5.98 -1.57
N GLU A 79 12.70 -5.05 -2.51
CA GLU A 79 13.82 -4.15 -2.78
C GLU A 79 14.09 -3.21 -1.60
N TRP A 80 13.03 -2.64 -1.02
CA TRP A 80 13.15 -1.85 0.20
C TRP A 80 13.76 -2.66 1.36
N TRP A 81 13.33 -3.91 1.55
CA TRP A 81 13.91 -4.80 2.55
C TRP A 81 15.42 -4.99 2.38
N LYS A 82 15.88 -5.27 1.14
CA LYS A 82 17.32 -5.42 0.84
C LYS A 82 18.10 -4.15 1.16
N VAL A 83 17.60 -2.99 0.73
CA VAL A 83 18.25 -1.69 0.98
C VAL A 83 18.28 -1.38 2.48
N GLY A 84 17.17 -1.55 3.18
CA GLY A 84 17.07 -1.29 4.61
C GLY A 84 17.98 -2.20 5.44
N ARG A 85 18.16 -3.47 5.04
CA ARG A 85 19.11 -4.38 5.71
C ARG A 85 20.55 -3.93 5.53
N ARG A 86 20.95 -3.51 4.32
CA ARG A 86 22.29 -2.95 4.07
C ARG A 86 22.57 -1.68 4.87
N GLN A 87 21.53 -0.89 5.14
CA GLN A 87 21.62 0.32 5.97
C GLN A 87 21.55 0.04 7.47
N GLY A 88 21.34 -1.21 7.90
CA GLY A 88 21.23 -1.58 9.32
C GLY A 88 19.95 -1.09 10.01
N VAL A 89 18.92 -0.70 9.27
CA VAL A 89 17.65 -0.17 9.83
C VAL A 89 16.49 -1.16 9.81
N MET A 90 16.70 -2.33 9.19
CA MET A 90 15.64 -3.29 8.89
C MET A 90 15.85 -4.61 9.63
N HIS A 91 14.87 -4.97 10.47
CA HIS A 91 14.90 -6.14 11.34
C HIS A 91 13.64 -6.99 11.14
N ALA A 92 13.73 -8.31 11.30
CA ALA A 92 12.60 -9.23 11.08
C ALA A 92 11.38 -8.93 11.96
N ASP A 93 11.60 -8.58 13.22
CA ASP A 93 10.54 -8.18 14.16
C ASP A 93 10.34 -6.65 14.24
N GLY A 94 10.99 -5.91 13.32
CA GLY A 94 10.99 -4.45 13.29
C GLY A 94 9.83 -3.83 12.51
N TRP A 95 9.82 -2.50 12.50
CA TRP A 95 8.92 -1.70 11.66
C TRP A 95 9.30 -1.83 10.20
N LEU A 96 8.31 -1.98 9.33
CA LEU A 96 8.52 -1.98 7.87
C LEU A 96 9.01 -0.62 7.38
N PHE A 97 8.54 0.46 8.03
CA PHE A 97 8.97 1.83 7.75
C PHE A 97 9.55 2.46 9.02
N PRO A 98 10.83 2.24 9.34
CA PRO A 98 11.48 2.85 10.49
C PRO A 98 11.60 4.37 10.34
N GLY A 99 11.47 5.05 11.48
CA GLY A 99 11.70 6.48 11.63
C GLY A 99 13.19 6.83 11.65
N GLN A 100 13.54 7.98 12.22
CA GLN A 100 14.94 8.38 12.39
C GLN A 100 15.70 7.42 13.31
N HIS A 101 15.01 6.89 14.33
CA HIS A 101 15.49 5.80 15.16
C HIS A 101 14.81 4.51 14.71
N TYR A 102 15.58 3.46 14.39
CA TYR A 102 15.05 2.23 13.78
C TYR A 102 14.03 1.48 14.66
N LEU A 103 14.16 1.56 15.99
CA LEU A 103 13.17 1.02 16.95
C LEU A 103 11.81 1.74 16.96
N LYS A 104 11.69 2.90 16.29
CA LYS A 104 10.45 3.68 16.23
C LYS A 104 9.90 3.67 14.80
N PRO A 105 8.57 3.64 14.62
CA PRO A 105 7.99 3.77 13.29
C PRO A 105 8.20 5.17 12.73
N ILE A 106 8.09 5.31 11.41
CA ILE A 106 7.95 6.61 10.76
C ILE A 106 6.71 7.33 11.31
N SER A 107 6.81 8.63 11.58
CA SER A 107 5.66 9.37 12.08
C SER A 107 4.64 9.64 10.98
N THR A 108 3.35 9.67 11.33
CA THR A 108 2.29 10.04 10.39
C THR A 108 2.50 11.43 9.81
N ARG A 109 2.95 12.39 10.63
CA ARG A 109 3.30 13.75 10.19
C ARG A 109 4.39 13.74 9.11
N HIS A 110 5.38 12.85 9.23
CA HIS A 110 6.41 12.70 8.22
C HIS A 110 5.83 12.13 6.92
N LEU A 111 4.95 11.13 6.98
CA LEU A 111 4.26 10.62 5.79
C LEU A 111 3.42 11.71 5.08
N TYR A 112 2.72 12.57 5.83
CA TYR A 112 2.02 13.73 5.25
C TYR A 112 2.98 14.66 4.50
N ARG A 113 4.13 14.97 5.10
CA ARG A 113 5.16 15.81 4.49
C ARG A 113 5.69 15.18 3.20
N ILE A 114 6.02 13.88 3.23
CA ILE A 114 6.53 13.14 2.07
C ILE A 114 5.53 13.17 0.91
N VAL A 115 4.23 12.99 1.18
CA VAL A 115 3.20 13.08 0.13
C VAL A 115 3.16 14.48 -0.49
N ALA A 116 3.21 15.53 0.33
CA ALA A 116 3.19 16.91 -0.16
C ALA A 116 4.44 17.24 -1.00
N GLU A 117 5.62 16.82 -0.54
CA GLU A 117 6.89 17.00 -1.27
C GLU A 117 6.88 16.25 -2.61
N ALA A 118 6.43 14.99 -2.62
CA ALA A 118 6.31 14.20 -3.84
C ALA A 118 5.29 14.79 -4.81
N ALA A 119 4.15 15.28 -4.32
CA ALA A 119 3.14 15.94 -5.16
C ALA A 119 3.68 17.23 -5.80
N HIS A 120 4.44 18.03 -5.04
CA HIS A 120 5.08 19.23 -5.56
C HIS A 120 6.13 18.89 -6.63
N ALA A 121 7.02 17.92 -6.35
CA ALA A 121 8.04 17.45 -7.30
C ALA A 121 7.43 16.83 -8.57
N ALA A 122 6.25 16.20 -8.45
CA ALA A 122 5.51 15.66 -9.59
C ALA A 122 4.73 16.73 -10.39
N GLY A 123 4.72 18.00 -9.97
CA GLY A 123 3.97 19.06 -10.63
C GLY A 123 2.44 18.93 -10.46
N ILE A 124 1.98 18.37 -9.34
CA ILE A 124 0.55 18.20 -9.05
C ILE A 124 0.05 19.42 -8.28
N ALA A 125 -0.79 20.24 -8.92
CA ALA A 125 -1.34 21.46 -8.31
C ALA A 125 -2.40 21.18 -7.23
N LYS A 126 -3.00 19.99 -7.23
CA LYS A 126 -4.03 19.59 -6.26
C LYS A 126 -3.42 19.49 -4.86
N LYS A 127 -4.19 19.83 -3.82
CA LYS A 127 -3.79 19.53 -2.44
C LYS A 127 -3.87 18.02 -2.19
N VAL A 128 -2.71 17.38 -2.05
CA VAL A 128 -2.60 15.92 -1.86
C VAL A 128 -2.18 15.59 -0.44
N GLY A 129 -2.78 14.55 0.14
CA GLY A 129 -2.31 13.90 1.35
C GLY A 129 -2.54 12.38 1.30
N PRO A 130 -2.15 11.62 2.34
CA PRO A 130 -2.36 10.18 2.41
C PRO A 130 -3.83 9.75 2.20
N HIS A 131 -4.78 10.55 2.66
CA HIS A 131 -6.21 10.30 2.41
C HIS A 131 -6.59 10.40 0.93
N THR A 132 -5.93 11.27 0.16
CA THR A 132 -6.10 11.40 -1.29
C THR A 132 -5.67 10.12 -2.00
N LEU A 133 -4.53 9.52 -1.61
CA LEU A 133 -4.05 8.25 -2.18
C LEU A 133 -5.04 7.11 -1.92
N ARG A 134 -5.50 6.96 -0.66
CA ARG A 134 -6.50 5.95 -0.30
C ARG A 134 -7.83 6.16 -1.02
N HIS A 135 -8.25 7.41 -1.18
CA HIS A 135 -9.49 7.71 -1.90
C HIS A 135 -9.35 7.40 -3.39
N SER A 136 -8.22 7.76 -4.00
CA SER A 136 -7.93 7.44 -5.41
C SER A 136 -7.91 5.93 -5.64
N PHE A 137 -7.33 5.15 -4.74
CA PHE A 137 -7.44 3.68 -4.77
C PHE A 137 -8.88 3.18 -4.78
N ALA A 138 -9.73 3.71 -3.89
CA ALA A 138 -11.14 3.32 -3.82
C ALA A 138 -11.90 3.68 -5.10
N THR A 139 -11.66 4.88 -5.63
CA THR A 139 -12.29 5.39 -6.85
C THR A 139 -11.87 4.57 -8.06
N HIS A 140 -10.57 4.29 -8.23
CA HIS A 140 -10.10 3.50 -9.36
C HIS A 140 -10.62 2.06 -9.33
N LEU A 141 -10.69 1.43 -8.15
CA LEU A 141 -11.35 0.13 -8.03
C LEU A 141 -12.82 0.18 -8.46
N LEU A 142 -13.54 1.25 -8.11
CA LEU A 142 -14.93 1.42 -8.51
C LEU A 142 -15.06 1.63 -10.02
N GLU A 143 -14.18 2.44 -10.61
CA GLU A 143 -14.10 2.67 -12.06
C GLU A 143 -13.76 1.39 -12.83
N ASP A 144 -12.97 0.50 -12.22
CA ASP A 144 -12.66 -0.85 -12.72
C ASP A 144 -13.80 -1.86 -12.55
N GLY A 145 -14.98 -1.43 -12.08
CA GLY A 145 -16.15 -2.26 -11.92
C GLY A 145 -16.15 -3.14 -10.65
N VAL A 146 -15.21 -2.92 -9.72
CA VAL A 146 -15.21 -3.65 -8.44
C VAL A 146 -16.39 -3.19 -7.59
N SER A 147 -17.18 -4.15 -7.12
CA SER A 147 -18.37 -3.83 -6.33
C SER A 147 -18.03 -3.04 -5.06
N ILE A 148 -18.85 -2.04 -4.74
CA ILE A 148 -18.68 -1.19 -3.56
C ILE A 148 -18.54 -1.98 -2.26
N ARG A 149 -19.21 -3.13 -2.14
CA ARG A 149 -19.13 -4.02 -0.97
C ARG A 149 -17.73 -4.64 -0.82
N VAL A 150 -17.10 -5.04 -1.92
CA VAL A 150 -15.73 -5.56 -1.92
C VAL A 150 -14.74 -4.46 -1.55
N ILE A 151 -14.91 -3.25 -2.12
CA ILE A 151 -14.08 -2.08 -1.77
C ILE A 151 -14.22 -1.76 -0.28
N GLN A 152 -15.44 -1.75 0.27
CA GLN A 152 -15.68 -1.51 1.69
C GLN A 152 -15.01 -2.56 2.59
N ALA A 153 -15.04 -3.84 2.20
CA ALA A 153 -14.35 -4.91 2.91
C ALA A 153 -12.82 -4.71 2.88
N LEU A 154 -12.25 -4.38 1.71
CA LEU A 154 -10.82 -4.11 1.52
C LEU A 154 -10.33 -2.89 2.30
N LEU A 155 -11.13 -1.83 2.38
CA LEU A 155 -10.82 -0.62 3.14
C LEU A 155 -11.13 -0.77 4.64
N GLY A 156 -11.90 -1.79 5.00
CA GLY A 156 -12.22 -2.08 6.37
C GLY A 156 -13.21 -1.10 7.01
N HIS A 157 -14.22 -0.63 6.28
CA HIS A 157 -15.24 0.23 6.88
C HIS A 157 -16.18 -0.59 7.77
N GLU A 158 -16.35 -0.17 9.02
CA GLU A 158 -16.95 -0.95 10.11
C GLU A 158 -18.48 -0.85 10.20
N LYS A 159 -19.13 -0.11 9.29
CA LYS A 159 -20.59 -0.07 9.16
C LYS A 159 -21.02 -0.83 7.90
N LEU A 160 -21.08 -2.15 8.03
CA LEU A 160 -21.86 -3.02 7.17
C LEU A 160 -22.67 -3.90 8.12
N GLU A 161 -24.00 -3.82 8.06
CA GLU A 161 -24.94 -4.51 8.95
C GLU A 161 -24.89 -6.06 8.86
N THR A 162 -23.82 -6.67 8.35
CA THR A 162 -23.67 -8.14 8.22
C THR A 162 -22.18 -8.58 8.18
N THR A 163 -21.43 -8.34 9.26
CA THR A 163 -19.95 -8.57 9.34
C THR A 163 -19.49 -10.04 9.20
N ALA A 164 -20.35 -11.03 9.48
CA ALA A 164 -19.95 -12.43 9.54
C ALA A 164 -19.79 -13.10 8.15
N PHE A 165 -20.64 -12.76 7.17
CA PHE A 165 -20.58 -13.37 5.83
C PHE A 165 -19.37 -12.90 5.03
N TYR A 166 -18.97 -11.63 5.21
CA TYR A 166 -17.98 -10.98 4.37
C TYR A 166 -16.52 -11.15 4.81
N THR A 167 -16.25 -11.62 6.03
CA THR A 167 -14.87 -11.94 6.45
C THR A 167 -14.29 -13.11 5.64
N LYS A 168 -15.12 -14.09 5.26
CA LYS A 168 -14.74 -15.18 4.34
C LYS A 168 -14.65 -14.74 2.88
N VAL A 169 -15.57 -13.87 2.44
CA VAL A 169 -15.59 -13.34 1.07
C VAL A 169 -14.41 -12.40 0.82
N ALA A 170 -14.01 -11.58 1.80
CA ALA A 170 -12.87 -10.68 1.70
C ALA A 170 -11.57 -11.43 1.37
N THR A 171 -11.29 -12.57 2.02
CA THR A 171 -10.07 -13.34 1.75
C THR A 171 -10.06 -13.99 0.37
N ARG A 172 -11.22 -14.47 -0.12
CA ARG A 172 -11.33 -15.10 -1.45
C ARG A 172 -11.42 -14.07 -2.59
N THR A 173 -12.02 -12.91 -2.34
CA THR A 173 -12.20 -11.83 -3.34
C THR A 173 -10.99 -10.91 -3.42
N ALA A 174 -10.27 -10.68 -2.31
CA ALA A 174 -9.01 -9.94 -2.29
C ALA A 174 -7.99 -10.50 -3.29
N ARG A 175 -7.95 -11.83 -3.47
CA ARG A 175 -7.07 -12.48 -4.46
C ARG A 175 -7.48 -12.25 -5.92
N ALA A 176 -8.75 -11.96 -6.18
CA ALA A 176 -9.27 -11.76 -7.54
C ALA A 176 -9.28 -10.28 -7.95
N VAL A 177 -9.15 -9.37 -7.00
CA VAL A 177 -9.10 -7.92 -7.28
C VAL A 177 -7.68 -7.55 -7.67
N ILE A 178 -7.53 -7.09 -8.91
CA ILE A 178 -6.29 -6.46 -9.38
C ILE A 178 -6.21 -5.07 -8.77
N SER A 179 -5.12 -4.78 -8.06
CA SER A 179 -4.92 -3.44 -7.50
C SER A 179 -4.67 -2.41 -8.60
N PRO A 180 -5.19 -1.17 -8.47
CA PRO A 180 -4.82 -0.08 -9.37
C PRO A 180 -3.31 0.15 -9.46
N LEU A 181 -2.54 -0.19 -8.41
CA LEU A 181 -1.08 -0.09 -8.43
C LEU A 181 -0.42 -1.01 -9.47
N ASP A 182 -0.88 -2.26 -9.60
CA ASP A 182 -0.30 -3.23 -10.55
C ASP A 182 -0.55 -2.80 -12.01
N LYS A 183 -1.50 -1.88 -12.26
CA LYS A 183 -1.78 -1.32 -13.59
C LYS A 183 -0.85 -0.16 -13.96
N LEU A 184 -0.14 0.42 -12.98
CA LEU A 184 0.77 1.54 -13.23
C LEU A 184 2.12 1.10 -13.81
N ALA A 185 2.42 -0.22 -13.80
CA ALA A 185 3.69 -0.78 -14.28
C ALA A 185 4.93 -0.02 -13.77
N LEU A 186 4.93 0.32 -12.47
CA LEU A 186 5.94 1.19 -11.84
C LEU A 186 7.33 0.56 -11.77
N LEU A 187 7.44 -0.74 -12.01
CA LEU A 187 8.69 -1.49 -12.10
C LEU A 187 8.66 -2.29 -13.41
N PRO A 188 9.79 -2.42 -14.13
CA PRO A 188 9.89 -3.44 -15.16
C PRO A 188 9.68 -4.79 -14.48
N GLY A 189 8.59 -5.48 -14.83
CA GLY A 189 8.29 -6.81 -14.30
C GLY A 189 9.46 -7.78 -14.54
N PRO A 190 9.52 -8.90 -13.80
CA PRO A 190 10.46 -9.96 -14.15
C PRO A 190 10.20 -10.36 -15.60
N GLN A 191 11.20 -10.22 -16.47
CA GLN A 191 11.10 -10.79 -17.80
C GLN A 191 10.79 -12.28 -17.64
N PRO A 192 9.83 -12.83 -18.42
CA PRO A 192 9.58 -14.26 -18.39
C PRO A 192 10.92 -14.95 -18.63
N GLN A 193 11.36 -15.74 -17.65
CA GLN A 193 12.50 -16.62 -17.85
C GLN A 193 12.18 -17.46 -19.08
N ALA A 194 12.95 -17.24 -20.15
CA ALA A 194 12.96 -18.13 -21.28
C ALA A 194 13.13 -19.54 -20.71
N ALA A 195 12.18 -20.43 -21.07
CA ALA A 195 12.31 -21.84 -20.77
C ALA A 195 13.69 -22.30 -21.25
N PRO A 196 14.42 -23.12 -20.49
CA PRO A 196 15.63 -23.72 -21.01
C PRO A 196 15.22 -24.61 -22.19
N ASP A 197 15.64 -24.22 -23.39
CA ASP A 197 15.72 -25.14 -24.51
C ASP A 197 16.77 -26.20 -24.15
N GLY A 198 16.33 -27.44 -23.93
CA GLY A 198 17.20 -28.58 -23.64
C GLY A 198 16.52 -29.70 -22.89
#